data_AF-W8ST70-F1
#
_entry.id   AF-W8ST70-F1
#
_cell.length_a   1.000
_cell.length_b   1.000
_cell.length_c   1.000
_cell.angle_alpha   90.00
_cell.angle_beta   90.00
_cell.angle_gamma   90.00
#
_symmetry.space_group_name_H-M   'P 1'
#
loop_
_entity.id
_entity.type
_entity.pdbx_description
1 polymer ?
#
loop_
_entity_poly.entity_id
_entity_poly.type
_entity_poly.pdbx_seq_one_letter_code
_entity_poly.pdbx_strand_id
1 'polypeptide(L)'
;MTADGLLPAAFLSAGDRIVTRRGLRPLRALIRRPLRPGTRCVQVARDAFGGKPDRDVVLMPDQRILIRDWRAQAMWQRKAAAPRITQVIDGQYVRWSDHTPEAVLQLFFGQPEILYADGLELASADALPAMAATKAAQAAPR
;
A
#
# COMPACT_ATOMS: atom_id res chain seq x y z
N MET A 1 10.02 -1.74 -7.26
CA MET A 1 11.42 -1.49 -7.65
C MET A 1 12.32 -2.53 -6.98
N THR A 2 13.23 -3.14 -7.72
CA THR A 2 14.24 -4.08 -7.22
C THR A 2 15.62 -3.42 -7.22
N ALA A 3 16.64 -4.12 -6.72
CA ALA A 3 18.03 -3.67 -6.81
C ALA A 3 18.50 -3.42 -8.26
N ASP A 4 17.91 -4.14 -9.23
CA ASP A 4 18.27 -4.09 -10.66
C ASP A 4 17.35 -3.16 -11.48
N GLY A 5 16.45 -2.41 -10.82
CA GLY A 5 15.58 -1.42 -11.46
C GLY A 5 14.08 -1.73 -11.40
N LEU A 6 13.33 -1.28 -12.40
CA LEU A 6 11.88 -1.49 -12.48
C LEU A 6 11.57 -2.87 -13.04
N LEU A 7 11.41 -3.87 -12.17
CA LEU A 7 10.89 -5.18 -12.53
C LEU A 7 9.35 -5.21 -12.34
N PRO A 8 8.56 -5.62 -13.36
CA PRO A 8 7.13 -5.81 -13.17
C PRO A 8 6.88 -6.86 -12.08
N ALA A 9 5.89 -6.60 -11.22
CA ALA A 9 5.63 -7.46 -10.07
C ALA A 9 5.35 -8.94 -10.44
N ALA A 10 4.85 -9.19 -11.66
CA ALA A 10 4.59 -10.52 -12.17
C ALA A 10 5.85 -11.39 -12.40
N PHE A 11 7.04 -10.78 -12.46
CA PHE A 11 8.32 -11.49 -12.63
C PHE A 11 9.09 -11.65 -11.31
N LEU A 12 8.53 -11.20 -10.18
CA LEU A 12 9.17 -11.33 -8.88
C LEU A 12 9.12 -12.77 -8.39
N SER A 13 10.21 -13.19 -7.76
CA SER A 13 10.38 -14.49 -7.12
C SER A 13 10.79 -14.33 -5.65
N ALA A 14 10.50 -15.36 -4.84
CA ALA A 14 11.02 -15.41 -3.48
C ALA A 14 12.56 -15.40 -3.52
N GLY A 15 13.18 -14.60 -2.65
CA GLY A 15 14.61 -14.32 -2.65
C GLY A 15 14.99 -12.97 -3.28
N ASP A 16 14.15 -12.41 -4.16
CA ASP A 16 14.41 -11.13 -4.79
C ASP A 16 14.53 -10.01 -3.76
N ARG A 17 15.46 -9.08 -3.99
CA ARG A 17 15.65 -7.92 -3.13
C ARG A 17 14.80 -6.76 -3.62
N ILE A 18 13.77 -6.43 -2.85
CA ILE A 18 12.83 -5.34 -3.14
C ILE A 18 13.28 -4.11 -2.38
N VAL A 19 13.21 -2.95 -3.03
CA VAL A 19 13.43 -1.67 -2.36
C VAL A 19 12.23 -1.37 -1.46
N THR A 20 12.47 -1.30 -0.16
CA THR A 20 11.51 -0.84 0.85
C THR A 20 12.02 0.44 1.51
N ARG A 21 11.15 1.11 2.26
CA ARG A 21 11.50 2.29 3.05
C ARG A 21 12.61 2.02 4.08
N ARG A 22 12.83 0.76 4.46
CA ARG A 22 13.88 0.31 5.39
C ARG A 22 15.10 -0.27 4.67
N GLY A 23 15.27 0.03 3.39
CA GLY A 23 16.34 -0.48 2.53
C GLY A 23 15.93 -1.70 1.71
N LEU A 24 16.92 -2.40 1.13
CA LEU A 24 16.67 -3.63 0.38
C LEU A 24 16.24 -4.76 1.33
N ARG A 25 15.08 -5.36 1.07
CA ARG A 25 14.56 -6.49 1.85
C ARG A 25 14.34 -7.71 0.95
N PRO A 26 14.72 -8.92 1.40
CA PRO A 26 14.44 -10.13 0.65
C PRO A 26 12.93 -10.43 0.69
N LEU A 27 12.33 -10.62 -0.47
CA LEU A 27 10.97 -11.12 -0.60
C LEU A 27 10.94 -12.57 -0.10
N ARG A 28 10.19 -12.82 0.97
CA ARG A 28 10.12 -14.16 1.59
C ARG A 28 9.10 -15.05 0.90
N ALA A 29 7.98 -14.46 0.49
CA ALA A 29 6.99 -15.15 -0.30
C ALA A 29 6.26 -14.17 -1.21
N LEU A 30 5.86 -14.68 -2.38
CA LEU A 30 4.94 -14.02 -3.29
C LEU A 30 3.78 -14.97 -3.53
N ILE A 31 2.57 -14.52 -3.19
CA ILE A 31 1.35 -15.28 -3.41
C ILE A 31 0.55 -14.57 -4.51
N ARG A 32 0.37 -15.24 -5.64
CA ARG A 32 -0.59 -14.82 -6.67
C ARG A 32 -1.95 -15.43 -6.35
N ARG A 33 -2.92 -14.60 -5.97
CA ARG A 33 -4.29 -15.03 -5.67
C ARG A 33 -5.21 -14.62 -6.83
N PRO A 34 -5.83 -15.58 -7.53
CA PRO A 34 -6.85 -15.28 -8.54
C PRO A 34 -8.01 -14.51 -7.93
N LEU A 35 -8.52 -13.52 -8.65
CA LEU A 35 -9.71 -12.76 -8.25
C LEU A 35 -10.92 -13.26 -9.04
N ARG A 36 -12.08 -13.32 -8.37
CA ARG A 36 -13.34 -13.66 -9.03
C ARG A 36 -13.84 -12.45 -9.83
N PRO A 37 -14.43 -12.62 -11.02
CA PRO A 37 -15.10 -11.53 -11.72
C PRO A 37 -16.08 -10.79 -10.81
N GLY A 38 -16.05 -9.45 -10.85
CA GLY A 38 -16.87 -8.59 -9.99
C GLY A 38 -16.28 -8.31 -8.61
N THR A 39 -15.09 -8.85 -8.28
CA THR A 39 -14.37 -8.45 -7.05
C THR A 39 -14.07 -6.95 -7.13
N ARG A 40 -14.61 -6.17 -6.18
CA ARG A 40 -14.41 -4.72 -6.16
C ARG A 40 -12.95 -4.39 -5.88
N CYS A 41 -12.36 -3.59 -6.75
CA CYS A 41 -11.01 -3.06 -6.63
C CYS A 41 -11.05 -1.53 -6.72
N VAL A 42 -9.95 -0.87 -6.37
CA VAL A 42 -9.83 0.59 -6.43
C VAL A 42 -8.83 0.95 -7.53
N GLN A 43 -9.26 1.76 -8.50
CA GLN A 43 -8.39 2.36 -9.49
C GLN A 43 -7.81 3.66 -8.93
N VAL A 44 -6.50 3.79 -9.03
CA VAL A 44 -5.75 5.01 -8.76
C VAL A 44 -5.20 5.48 -10.10
N ALA A 45 -5.70 6.62 -10.58
CA ALA A 45 -5.24 7.23 -11.82
C ALA A 45 -3.78 7.68 -11.70
N ARG A 46 -3.06 7.74 -12.82
CA ARG A 46 -1.79 8.45 -12.92
C ARG A 46 -1.87 9.82 -12.25
N ASP A 47 -0.80 10.21 -11.57
CA ASP A 47 -0.64 11.52 -10.91
C ASP A 47 -1.58 11.84 -9.74
N ALA A 48 -2.46 10.92 -9.33
CA ALA A 48 -3.43 11.09 -8.24
C ALA A 48 -2.82 11.59 -6.90
N PHE A 49 -1.57 11.24 -6.62
CA PHE A 49 -0.83 11.57 -5.41
C PHE A 49 0.32 12.58 -5.67
N GLY A 50 0.10 13.54 -6.57
CA GLY A 50 1.05 14.63 -6.82
C GLY A 50 2.24 14.19 -7.68
N GLY A 51 1.95 13.71 -8.90
CA GLY A 51 2.95 13.20 -9.83
C GLY A 51 3.21 11.69 -9.70
N LYS A 52 2.38 10.98 -8.92
CA LYS A 52 2.38 9.53 -8.73
C LYS A 52 0.95 8.99 -8.68
N PRO A 53 0.68 7.73 -9.05
CA PRO A 53 1.60 6.78 -9.69
C PRO A 53 2.01 7.19 -11.11
N ASP A 54 3.07 6.58 -11.64
CA ASP A 54 3.58 6.84 -13.01
C ASP A 54 2.62 6.34 -14.13
N ARG A 55 1.65 5.51 -13.76
CA ARG A 55 0.55 4.99 -14.59
C ARG A 55 -0.63 4.62 -13.70
N ASP A 56 -1.79 4.43 -14.29
CA ASP A 56 -2.94 3.89 -13.57
C ASP A 56 -2.61 2.55 -12.92
N VAL A 57 -3.01 2.38 -11.66
CA VAL A 57 -2.85 1.13 -10.91
C VAL A 57 -4.19 0.72 -10.29
N VAL A 58 -4.38 -0.60 -10.19
CA VAL A 58 -5.55 -1.19 -9.52
C VAL A 58 -5.09 -1.90 -8.26
N LEU A 59 -5.68 -1.52 -7.13
CA LEU A 59 -5.33 -2.01 -5.80
C LEU A 59 -6.53 -2.70 -5.15
N MET A 60 -6.24 -3.65 -4.26
CA MET A 60 -7.27 -4.24 -3.41
C MET A 60 -7.82 -3.19 -2.42
N PRO A 61 -9.11 -3.24 -2.03
CA PRO A 61 -9.74 -2.21 -1.20
C PRO A 61 -9.10 -2.00 0.18
N ASP A 62 -8.44 -3.04 0.69
CA ASP A 62 -7.75 -3.06 1.97
C ASP A 62 -6.27 -2.69 1.88
N GLN A 63 -5.72 -2.57 0.66
CA GLN A 63 -4.35 -2.12 0.41
C GLN A 63 -4.10 -0.80 1.14
N ARG A 64 -3.03 -0.75 1.92
CA ARG A 64 -2.64 0.47 2.62
C ARG A 64 -1.59 1.22 1.82
N ILE A 65 -1.77 2.54 1.71
CA ILE A 65 -0.86 3.46 1.03
C ILE A 65 -0.31 4.45 2.04
N LEU A 66 1.00 4.67 2.06
CA LEU A 66 1.63 5.63 2.94
C LEU A 66 1.54 7.04 2.32
N ILE A 67 0.81 7.92 2.99
CA ILE A 67 0.64 9.34 2.66
C ILE A 67 1.39 10.16 3.68
N ARG A 68 2.25 11.07 3.21
CA ARG A 68 3.16 11.86 4.06
C ARG A 68 3.29 13.33 3.63
N ASP A 69 2.43 13.75 2.72
CA ASP A 69 2.32 15.14 2.29
C ASP A 69 1.28 15.87 3.17
N TRP A 70 0.86 17.06 2.72
CA TRP A 70 -0.14 17.86 3.40
C TRP A 70 -1.47 17.12 3.63
N ARG A 71 -1.83 16.13 2.79
CA ARG A 71 -3.06 15.35 2.97
C ARG A 71 -3.03 14.55 4.25
N ALA A 72 -1.86 14.05 4.67
CA ALA A 72 -1.72 13.32 5.92
C ALA A 72 -2.15 14.18 7.12
N GLN A 73 -1.71 15.43 7.12
CA GLN A 73 -2.05 16.41 8.15
C GLN A 73 -3.52 16.82 8.06
N ALA A 74 -4.01 17.12 6.85
CA ALA A 74 -5.39 17.56 6.64
C ALA A 74 -6.43 16.50 7.01
N MET A 75 -6.16 15.22 6.69
CA MET A 75 -7.14 14.13 6.85
C MET A 75 -7.00 13.38 8.17
N TRP A 76 -5.79 13.23 8.72
CA TRP A 76 -5.56 12.44 9.95
C TRP A 76 -4.81 13.19 11.05
N GLN A 77 -4.51 14.49 10.89
CA GLN A 77 -3.73 15.28 11.85
C GLN A 77 -2.37 14.63 12.21
N ARG A 78 -1.73 14.02 11.22
CA ARG A 78 -0.42 13.35 11.37
C ARG A 78 0.53 13.78 10.27
N LYS A 79 1.83 13.77 10.57
CA LYS A 79 2.90 13.96 9.56
C LYS A 79 2.92 12.85 8.50
N ALA A 80 2.43 11.68 8.84
CA ALA A 80 2.32 10.53 7.96
C ALA A 80 1.17 9.64 8.42
N ALA A 81 0.43 9.07 7.47
CA ALA A 81 -0.62 8.10 7.70
C ALA A 81 -0.56 7.00 6.64
N ALA A 82 -0.89 5.77 7.01
CA ALA A 82 -1.00 4.67 6.06
C ALA A 82 -2.46 4.17 6.01
N PRO A 83 -3.44 4.96 5.53
CA PRO A 83 -4.84 4.53 5.45
C PRO A 83 -5.03 3.36 4.47
N ARG A 84 -6.20 2.70 4.53
CA ARG A 84 -6.65 1.85 3.42
C ARG A 84 -6.97 2.72 2.21
N ILE A 85 -6.76 2.22 1.00
CA ILE A 85 -7.01 2.97 -0.24
C ILE A 85 -8.48 3.41 -0.37
N THR A 86 -9.41 2.67 0.21
CA THR A 86 -10.83 3.03 0.26
C THR A 86 -11.13 4.31 1.05
N GLN A 87 -10.27 4.68 2.00
CA GLN A 87 -10.46 5.89 2.81
C GLN A 87 -10.00 7.18 2.09
N VAL A 88 -9.43 7.04 0.90
CA VAL A 88 -8.94 8.16 0.08
C VAL A 88 -9.63 8.22 -1.29
N ILE A 89 -10.75 7.51 -1.46
CA ILE A 89 -11.58 7.61 -2.66
C ILE A 89 -12.17 9.02 -2.72
N ASP A 90 -11.88 9.73 -3.81
CA ASP A 90 -12.41 11.06 -4.13
C ASP A 90 -13.40 11.04 -5.31
N GLY A 91 -13.52 9.89 -6.00
CA GLY A 91 -14.40 9.71 -7.16
C GLY A 91 -13.83 10.25 -8.48
N GLN A 92 -12.69 10.95 -8.45
CA GLN A 92 -12.05 11.53 -9.63
C GLN A 92 -10.73 10.84 -9.96
N TYR A 93 -9.77 10.86 -9.03
CA TYR A 93 -8.43 10.29 -9.23
C TYR A 93 -8.26 8.96 -8.50
N VAL A 94 -8.96 8.78 -7.38
CA VAL A 94 -9.05 7.51 -6.67
C VAL A 94 -10.51 7.10 -6.62
N ARG A 95 -10.84 6.01 -7.31
CA ARG A 95 -12.22 5.60 -7.54
C ARG A 95 -12.36 4.09 -7.55
N TRP A 96 -13.58 3.60 -7.40
CA TRP A 96 -13.86 2.18 -7.65
C TRP A 96 -13.54 1.85 -9.10
N SER A 97 -12.82 0.73 -9.30
CA SER A 97 -12.48 0.23 -10.63
C SER A 97 -13.73 -0.29 -11.34
N ASP A 98 -13.79 -0.07 -12.66
CA ASP A 98 -14.80 -0.62 -13.57
C ASP A 98 -14.49 -2.07 -14.00
N HIS A 99 -13.26 -2.53 -13.77
CA HIS A 99 -12.81 -3.88 -14.07
C HIS A 99 -12.15 -4.55 -12.86
N THR A 100 -12.16 -5.88 -12.87
CA THR A 100 -11.46 -6.72 -11.90
C THR A 100 -10.23 -7.34 -12.58
N PRO A 101 -9.01 -7.16 -12.03
CA PRO A 101 -7.82 -7.86 -12.52
C PRO A 101 -7.94 -9.38 -12.37
N GLU A 102 -7.19 -10.15 -13.17
CA GLU A 102 -7.18 -11.62 -13.09
C GLU A 102 -6.71 -12.14 -11.73
N ALA A 103 -5.75 -11.45 -11.10
CA ALA A 103 -5.17 -11.83 -9.82
C ALA A 103 -4.62 -10.62 -9.06
N VAL A 104 -4.48 -10.79 -7.75
CA VAL A 104 -3.68 -9.91 -6.88
C VAL A 104 -2.36 -10.60 -6.51
N LEU A 105 -1.29 -9.81 -6.44
CA LEU A 105 0.00 -10.25 -5.93
C LEU A 105 0.17 -9.77 -4.49
N GLN A 106 0.40 -10.72 -3.58
CA GLN A 106 0.66 -10.45 -2.17
C GLN A 106 2.13 -10.72 -1.87
N LEU A 107 2.86 -9.68 -1.45
CA LEU A 107 4.29 -9.75 -1.17
C LEU A 107 4.50 -9.79 0.35
N PHE A 108 5.25 -10.78 0.82
CA PHE A 108 5.56 -10.98 2.23
C PHE A 108 7.06 -10.89 2.49
N PHE A 109 7.45 -10.14 3.53
CA PHE A 109 8.85 -9.93 3.92
C PHE A 109 9.18 -10.61 5.26
N GLY A 110 8.20 -11.21 5.92
CA GLY A 110 8.31 -11.80 7.26
C GLY A 110 8.09 -10.77 8.38
N GLN A 111 7.90 -9.51 8.02
CA GLN A 111 7.49 -8.40 8.88
C GLN A 111 6.88 -7.31 7.99
N PRO A 112 6.01 -6.44 8.52
CA PRO A 112 5.47 -5.32 7.75
C PRO A 112 6.56 -4.42 7.17
N GLU A 113 6.48 -4.20 5.87
CA GLU A 113 7.36 -3.32 5.12
C GLU A 113 6.54 -2.33 4.28
N ILE A 114 7.14 -1.19 3.94
CA ILE A 114 6.59 -0.25 2.96
C ILE A 114 7.44 -0.35 1.70
N LEU A 115 6.88 -0.89 0.62
CA LEU A 115 7.55 -1.08 -0.66
C LEU A 115 7.18 0.02 -1.66
N TYR A 116 8.07 0.24 -2.65
CA TYR A 116 7.84 1.17 -3.74
C TYR A 116 7.31 0.44 -4.99
N ALA A 117 6.10 0.81 -5.42
CA ALA A 117 5.42 0.24 -6.59
C ALA A 117 4.78 1.36 -7.44
N ASP A 118 5.20 1.50 -8.70
CA ASP A 118 4.80 2.60 -9.61
C ASP A 118 4.89 4.00 -8.95
N GLY A 119 5.90 4.15 -8.09
CA GLY A 119 6.18 5.35 -7.30
C GLY A 119 5.23 5.62 -6.12
N LEU A 120 4.28 4.72 -5.84
CA LEU A 120 3.52 4.70 -4.60
C LEU A 120 4.30 3.97 -3.50
N GLU A 121 4.06 4.38 -2.26
CA GLU A 121 4.55 3.70 -1.05
C GLU A 121 3.43 2.80 -0.50
N LEU A 122 3.53 1.49 -0.72
CA LEU A 122 2.49 0.52 -0.38
C LEU A 122 2.93 -0.37 0.78
N ALA A 123 2.01 -0.66 1.70
CA ALA A 123 2.26 -1.68 2.72
C ALA A 123 2.34 -3.08 2.10
N SER A 124 3.26 -3.91 2.59
CA SER A 124 3.32 -5.33 2.28
C SER A 124 2.11 -6.08 2.80
N ALA A 125 1.95 -7.34 2.38
CA ALA A 125 0.84 -8.18 2.80
C ALA A 125 1.01 -8.77 4.21
N ASP A 126 2.17 -8.56 4.83
CA ASP A 126 2.44 -8.98 6.20
C ASP A 126 1.44 -8.34 7.18
N ALA A 127 0.97 -9.12 8.15
CA ALA A 127 0.04 -8.63 9.15
C ALA A 127 0.69 -7.50 9.98
N LEU A 128 0.00 -6.35 10.06
CA LEU A 128 0.41 -5.32 10.99
C LEU A 128 0.33 -5.87 12.42
N PRO A 129 1.35 -5.64 13.27
CA PRO A 129 1.21 -5.94 14.68
C PRO A 129 -0.03 -5.22 15.20
N ALA A 130 -0.85 -5.93 15.98
CA ALA A 130 -1.97 -5.31 16.67
C ALA A 130 -1.41 -4.12 17.45
N MET A 131 -1.92 -2.91 17.17
CA MET A 131 -1.56 -1.76 17.99
C MET A 131 -2.04 -2.07 19.39
N ALA A 132 -1.13 -2.29 20.33
CA ALA A 132 -1.46 -2.27 21.74
C ALA A 132 -2.13 -0.92 22.00
N ALA A 133 -3.41 -0.94 22.39
CA ALA A 133 -4.13 0.26 22.75
C ALA A 133 -3.29 0.97 23.82
N THR A 134 -2.69 2.10 23.45
CA THR A 134 -2.00 2.94 24.42
C THR A 134 -3.09 3.42 25.38
N LYS A 135 -3.13 2.83 26.58
CA LYS A 135 -3.99 3.28 27.66
C LYS A 135 -3.58 4.73 27.94
N ALA A 136 -4.39 5.68 27.47
CA ALA A 136 -4.22 7.08 27.82
C ALA A 136 -4.25 7.16 29.35
N ALA A 137 -3.19 7.72 29.92
CA ALA A 137 -3.05 7.95 31.34
C ALA A 137 -4.27 8.72 31.85
N GLN A 138 -4.97 8.15 32.83
CA GLN A 138 -5.89 8.90 33.68
C GLN A 138 -5.03 9.79 34.59
N ALA A 139 -4.86 11.04 34.18
CA ALA A 139 -4.66 12.19 35.05
C ALA A 139 -5.90 13.08 34.80
N ALA A 140 -6.61 13.66 35.75
CA ALA A 140 -6.23 14.28 37.02
C ALA A 140 -7.55 14.59 37.80
N PRO A 141 -7.61 15.51 38.78
CA PRO A 141 -6.67 15.91 39.84
C PRO A 141 -7.30 15.67 41.25
N ARG A 142 -6.58 16.15 42.27
CA ARG A 142 -6.88 16.16 43.72
C ARG A 142 -8.32 16.42 44.13
#